data_AF-A0A925ZCE1-F1
#
_entry.id   AF-A0A925ZCE1-F1
#
_cell.length_a   1.000
_cell.length_b   1.000
_cell.length_c   1.000
_cell.angle_alpha   90.00
_cell.angle_beta   90.00
_cell.angle_gamma   90.00
#
_symmetry.space_group_name_H-M   'P 1'
#
loop_
_entity.id
_entity.type
_entity.pdbx_description
1 polymer ?
#
loop_
_entity_poly.entity_id
_entity_poly.type
_entity_poly.pdbx_seq_one_letter_code
_entity_poly.pdbx_strand_id
1 'polypeptide(L)'
;MPAANELVTVSPARSGIPIARMRSLYRVDDVGARLDKLPQKEHESLRSTYERMLEKGPERFQVKPSGLPVMEHLYDELPNFVEVLDDIRRQLALCEDSRDALEITPLLLLGPPGVGKTHFARALSVLLGTGMGFLSMSSMTAGWVLSGASS
;
A
#
# COMPACT_ATOMS: atom_id res chain seq x y z
N MET A 1 0.20 26.53 15.01
CA MET A 1 1.18 26.31 13.92
C MET A 1 0.96 24.89 13.39
N PRO A 2 0.34 24.69 12.22
CA PRO A 2 -0.02 23.36 11.76
C PRO A 2 1.21 22.67 11.17
N ALA A 3 1.59 21.51 11.71
CA ALA A 3 2.61 20.65 11.11
C ALA A 3 1.94 19.83 9.99
N ALA A 4 2.32 20.13 8.76
CA ALA A 4 1.78 19.51 7.56
C ALA A 4 2.19 18.03 7.47
N ASN A 5 1.21 17.16 7.23
CA ASN A 5 1.44 15.83 6.65
C ASN A 5 1.89 16.02 5.19
N GLU A 6 3.14 16.37 4.98
CA GLU A 6 3.71 16.41 3.63
C GLU A 6 4.05 14.98 3.18
N LEU A 7 3.26 14.47 2.25
CA LEU A 7 3.62 13.34 1.41
C LEU A 7 4.83 13.77 0.57
N VAL A 8 6.03 13.42 1.01
CA VAL A 8 7.25 13.68 0.24
C VAL A 8 7.23 12.79 -1.00
N THR A 9 7.08 13.42 -2.17
CA THR A 9 7.25 12.75 -3.46
C THR A 9 8.75 12.53 -3.68
N VAL A 10 9.22 11.31 -3.44
CA VAL A 10 10.59 10.95 -3.76
C VAL A 10 10.66 10.73 -5.27
N SER A 11 11.49 11.52 -5.97
CA SER A 11 11.77 11.28 -7.39
C SER A 11 12.39 9.89 -7.55
N PRO A 12 11.79 8.98 -8.35
CA PRO A 12 12.36 7.66 -8.51
C PRO A 12 13.71 7.76 -9.22
N ALA A 13 14.74 7.17 -8.63
CA ALA A 13 15.92 6.73 -9.37
C ALA A 13 15.42 5.82 -10.51
N ARG A 14 16.17 5.76 -11.63
CA ARG A 14 15.82 5.17 -12.94
C ARG A 14 15.48 3.66 -12.94
N SER A 15 14.57 3.21 -12.09
CA SER A 15 13.85 1.95 -12.18
C SER A 15 12.61 2.17 -13.06
N GLY A 16 12.18 1.15 -13.77
CA GLY A 16 11.31 1.24 -14.94
C GLY A 16 10.06 2.12 -14.77
N ILE A 17 9.57 2.68 -15.90
CA ILE A 17 8.39 3.53 -15.93
C ILE A 17 7.22 2.78 -15.25
N PRO A 18 6.63 3.32 -14.17
CA PRO A 18 5.52 2.66 -13.50
C PRO A 18 4.33 2.58 -14.46
N ILE A 19 3.70 1.40 -14.53
CA ILE A 19 2.52 1.20 -15.39
C ILE A 19 1.30 1.66 -14.58
N ALA A 20 0.75 2.80 -14.99
CA ALA A 20 -0.51 3.30 -14.49
C ALA A 20 -1.65 2.86 -15.41
N ARG A 21 -2.69 2.24 -14.84
CA ARG A 21 -3.89 1.86 -15.60
C ARG A 21 -5.16 2.08 -14.77
N MET A 22 -6.20 2.57 -15.43
CA MET A 22 -7.57 2.54 -14.91
C MET A 22 -8.11 1.10 -15.01
N ARG A 23 -8.52 0.55 -13.88
CA ARG A 23 -9.06 -0.80 -13.79
C ARG A 23 -10.48 -0.77 -13.22
N SER A 24 -11.40 -1.39 -13.95
CA SER A 24 -12.73 -1.71 -13.46
C SER A 24 -12.65 -2.89 -12.48
N LEU A 25 -12.99 -2.66 -11.21
CA LEU A 25 -12.93 -3.68 -10.16
C LEU A 25 -14.20 -4.52 -10.05
N TYR A 26 -15.35 -3.95 -10.41
CA TYR A 26 -16.67 -4.59 -10.31
C TYR A 26 -17.62 -3.96 -11.31
N ARG A 27 -18.74 -4.64 -11.60
CA ARG A 27 -19.80 -4.12 -12.46
C ARG A 27 -20.82 -3.39 -11.59
N VAL A 28 -21.11 -2.13 -11.93
CA VAL A 28 -22.04 -1.29 -11.17
C VAL A 28 -23.43 -1.91 -11.13
N ASP A 29 -23.87 -2.49 -12.25
CA ASP A 29 -25.18 -3.15 -12.37
C ASP A 29 -25.32 -4.34 -11.41
N ASP A 30 -24.26 -5.15 -11.27
CA ASP A 30 -24.25 -6.31 -10.37
C ASP A 30 -24.34 -5.87 -8.90
N VAL A 31 -23.70 -4.75 -8.55
CA VAL A 31 -23.73 -4.20 -7.18
C VAL A 31 -25.10 -3.59 -6.88
N GLY A 32 -25.68 -2.82 -7.80
CA GLY A 32 -27.03 -2.26 -7.66
C GLY A 32 -28.08 -3.36 -7.51
N ALA A 33 -28.05 -4.36 -8.38
CA ALA A 33 -28.98 -5.49 -8.31
C ALA A 33 -28.85 -6.29 -7.01
N ARG A 34 -27.65 -6.36 -6.39
CA ARG A 34 -27.44 -7.00 -5.08
C ARG A 34 -27.94 -6.13 -3.93
N LEU A 35 -27.76 -4.81 -4.02
CA LEU A 35 -28.26 -3.84 -3.05
C LEU A 35 -29.80 -3.84 -2.97
N ASP A 36 -30.48 -3.89 -4.13
CA ASP A 36 -31.94 -3.91 -4.21
C ASP A 36 -32.55 -5.18 -3.60
N LYS A 37 -31.83 -6.30 -3.70
CA LYS A 37 -32.25 -7.60 -3.15
C LYS A 37 -31.99 -7.73 -1.64
N LEU A 38 -31.31 -6.77 -1.02
CA LEU A 38 -30.85 -6.90 0.35
C LEU A 38 -31.98 -6.55 1.35
N PRO A 39 -32.32 -7.45 2.30
CA PRO A 39 -33.32 -7.17 3.34
C PRO A 39 -32.95 -5.93 4.16
N GLN A 40 -33.92 -5.07 4.46
CA GLN A 40 -33.70 -3.76 5.08
C GLN A 40 -33.20 -3.83 6.53
N LYS A 41 -33.49 -4.90 7.26
CA LYS A 41 -33.28 -4.99 8.72
C LYS A 41 -32.08 -5.82 9.19
N GLU A 42 -31.44 -6.61 8.33
CA GLU A 42 -30.43 -7.59 8.77
C GLU A 42 -29.00 -7.32 8.26
N HIS A 43 -28.81 -6.38 7.33
CA HIS A 43 -27.52 -6.18 6.66
C HIS A 43 -27.14 -4.72 6.40
N GLU A 44 -27.27 -3.86 7.42
CA GLU A 44 -26.93 -2.42 7.32
C GLU A 44 -25.45 -2.18 6.94
N SER A 45 -24.52 -3.00 7.44
CA SER A 45 -23.09 -2.91 7.10
C SER A 45 -22.80 -3.26 5.64
N LEU A 46 -23.47 -4.28 5.10
CA LEU A 46 -23.29 -4.70 3.72
C LEU A 46 -23.97 -3.73 2.75
N ARG A 47 -25.14 -3.20 3.14
CA ARG A 47 -25.84 -2.11 2.43
C ARG A 47 -24.94 -0.89 2.29
N SER A 48 -24.42 -0.37 3.41
CA SER A 48 -23.52 0.79 3.40
C SER A 48 -22.25 0.53 2.60
N THR A 49 -21.75 -0.71 2.59
CA THR A 49 -20.62 -1.10 1.73
C THR A 49 -20.98 -1.00 0.25
N TYR A 50 -22.13 -1.53 -0.19
CA TYR A 50 -22.58 -1.45 -1.59
C TYR A 50 -22.88 -0.01 -2.01
N GLU A 51 -23.50 0.79 -1.15
CA GLU A 51 -23.72 2.22 -1.41
C GLU A 51 -22.38 2.95 -1.61
N ARG A 52 -21.39 2.73 -0.73
CA ARG A 52 -20.04 3.30 -0.90
C ARG A 52 -19.33 2.79 -2.15
N MET A 53 -19.59 1.56 -2.58
CA MET A 53 -19.08 1.07 -3.86
C MET A 53 -19.69 1.90 -4.99
N LEU A 54 -21.02 1.97 -5.08
CA LEU A 54 -21.72 2.72 -6.13
C LEU A 54 -21.28 4.20 -6.19
N GLU A 55 -21.16 4.86 -5.04
CA GLU A 55 -20.67 6.25 -4.94
C GLU A 55 -19.23 6.42 -5.45
N LYS A 56 -18.33 5.50 -5.08
CA LYS A 56 -16.92 5.56 -5.53
C LYS A 56 -16.72 5.15 -6.98
N GLY A 57 -17.72 4.51 -7.61
CA GLY A 57 -17.62 3.98 -8.97
C GLY A 57 -16.65 2.80 -9.12
N PRO A 58 -16.69 2.10 -10.26
CA PRO A 58 -15.99 0.82 -10.47
C PRO A 58 -14.50 0.97 -10.77
N GLU A 59 -14.08 2.14 -11.23
CA GLU A 59 -12.72 2.36 -11.69
C GLU A 59 -11.78 2.70 -10.55
N ARG A 60 -10.59 2.07 -10.54
CA ARG A 60 -9.48 2.44 -9.66
C ARG A 60 -8.24 2.71 -10.47
N PHE A 61 -7.51 3.72 -10.03
CA PHE A 61 -6.18 4.00 -10.51
C PHE A 61 -5.21 3.04 -9.84
N GLN A 62 -4.59 2.17 -10.63
CA GLN A 62 -3.62 1.20 -10.15
C GLN A 62 -2.26 1.50 -10.76
N VAL A 63 -1.24 1.54 -9.91
CA VAL A 63 0.15 1.70 -10.31
C VAL A 63 0.89 0.45 -9.88
N LYS A 64 1.62 -0.18 -10.81
CA LYS A 64 2.56 -1.24 -10.51
C LYS A 64 3.90 -0.99 -11.18
N PRO A 65 5.02 -1.47 -10.60
CA PRO A 65 6.29 -1.44 -11.30
C PRO A 65 6.19 -2.25 -12.61
N SER A 66 6.89 -1.80 -13.66
CA SER A 66 6.88 -2.45 -14.97
C SER A 66 7.62 -3.80 -15.01
N GLY A 67 8.35 -4.13 -13.95
CA GLY A 67 9.04 -5.39 -13.72
C GLY A 67 9.68 -5.39 -12.34
N LEU A 68 10.40 -6.44 -11.99
CA LEU A 68 11.20 -6.47 -10.76
C LEU A 68 12.19 -5.28 -10.73
N PRO A 69 12.15 -4.42 -9.69
CA PRO A 69 13.12 -3.34 -9.57
C PRO A 69 14.53 -3.89 -9.32
N VAL A 70 15.56 -3.10 -9.64
CA VAL A 70 16.95 -3.48 -9.38
C VAL A 70 17.23 -3.44 -7.88
N MET A 71 17.38 -4.60 -7.25
CA MET A 71 17.48 -4.75 -5.79
C MET A 71 18.88 -5.09 -5.30
N GLU A 72 19.79 -5.49 -6.18
CA GLU A 72 21.10 -6.06 -5.85
C GLU A 72 21.91 -5.15 -4.93
N HIS A 73 21.90 -3.83 -5.17
CA HIS A 73 22.57 -2.85 -4.31
C HIS A 73 22.07 -2.87 -2.84
N LEU A 74 20.80 -3.20 -2.60
CA LEU A 74 20.25 -3.29 -1.24
C LEU A 74 20.81 -4.49 -0.47
N TYR A 75 21.18 -5.57 -1.16
CA TYR A 75 21.82 -6.72 -0.52
C TYR A 75 23.23 -6.36 -0.02
N ASP A 76 23.94 -5.51 -0.78
CA ASP A 76 25.26 -5.01 -0.41
C ASP A 76 25.19 -3.97 0.72
N GLU A 77 24.22 -3.05 0.65
CA GLU A 77 24.05 -1.97 1.64
C GLU A 77 23.42 -2.45 2.94
N LEU A 78 22.54 -3.46 2.89
CA LEU A 78 21.72 -3.92 4.01
C LEU A 78 21.86 -5.44 4.22
N PRO A 79 23.06 -5.96 4.51
CA PRO A 79 23.29 -7.41 4.62
C PRO A 79 22.51 -8.05 5.79
N ASN A 80 22.10 -7.27 6.79
CA ASN A 80 21.27 -7.75 7.90
C ASN A 80 19.80 -7.95 7.51
N PHE A 81 19.38 -7.55 6.30
CA PHE A 81 18.00 -7.59 5.83
C PHE A 81 17.80 -8.52 4.64
N VAL A 82 18.79 -9.36 4.30
CA VAL A 82 18.75 -10.29 3.16
C VAL A 82 17.49 -11.16 3.16
N GLU A 83 17.14 -11.76 4.30
CA GLU A 83 15.93 -12.60 4.41
C GLU A 83 14.65 -11.81 4.10
N VAL A 84 14.57 -10.55 4.58
CA VAL A 84 13.43 -9.67 4.34
C VAL A 84 13.39 -9.23 2.87
N LEU A 85 14.55 -8.94 2.28
CA LEU A 85 14.68 -8.58 0.86
C LEU A 85 14.25 -9.73 -0.04
N ASP A 86 14.60 -10.97 0.31
CA ASP A 86 14.19 -12.17 -0.44
C ASP A 86 12.68 -12.36 -0.44
N ASP A 87 12.02 -12.16 0.71
CA ASP A 87 10.56 -12.25 0.80
C ASP A 87 9.87 -11.15 -0.01
N ILE A 88 10.38 -9.92 0.05
CA ILE A 88 9.88 -8.80 -0.78
C ILE A 88 10.08 -9.10 -2.27
N ARG A 89 11.25 -9.63 -2.66
CA ARG A 89 11.56 -10.00 -4.05
C ARG A 89 10.55 -11.02 -4.57
N ARG A 90 10.21 -12.03 -3.76
CA ARG A 90 9.17 -13.03 -4.12
C ARG A 90 7.80 -12.37 -4.31
N GLN A 91 7.39 -11.48 -3.41
CA GLN A 91 6.11 -10.76 -3.53
C GLN A 91 6.06 -9.88 -4.79
N LEU A 92 7.14 -9.14 -5.07
CA LEU A 92 7.24 -8.32 -6.28
C LEU A 92 7.18 -9.17 -7.56
N ALA A 93 7.83 -10.34 -7.57
CA ALA A 93 7.81 -11.25 -8.72
C ALA A 93 6.41 -11.79 -9.00
N LEU A 94 5.61 -12.06 -7.96
CA LEU A 94 4.21 -12.48 -8.11
C LEU A 94 3.33 -11.36 -8.70
N CYS A 95 3.60 -10.09 -8.34
CA CYS A 95 2.87 -8.94 -8.87
C CYS A 95 3.26 -8.59 -10.32
N GLU A 96 4.43 -9.01 -10.79
CA GLU A 96 4.86 -8.80 -12.17
C GLU A 96 3.93 -9.54 -13.15
N ASP A 97 3.68 -10.83 -12.89
CA ASP A 97 2.85 -11.70 -13.73
C ASP A 97 1.34 -11.54 -13.45
N SER A 98 0.97 -10.97 -12.30
CA SER A 98 -0.43 -10.65 -11.97
C SER A 98 -0.88 -9.28 -12.53
N ARG A 99 -2.19 -9.13 -12.74
CA ARG A 99 -2.85 -7.85 -13.05
C ARG A 99 -3.21 -7.06 -11.79
N ASP A 100 -2.85 -7.56 -10.61
CA ASP A 100 -3.19 -6.96 -9.33
C ASP A 100 -2.23 -5.84 -8.92
N ALA A 101 -2.62 -5.07 -7.90
CA ALA A 101 -1.77 -4.01 -7.37
C ALA A 101 -0.57 -4.65 -6.69
N LEU A 102 0.52 -3.89 -6.59
CA LEU A 102 1.57 -4.28 -5.67
C LEU A 102 1.01 -4.19 -4.24
N GLU A 103 0.91 -5.34 -3.57
CA GLU A 103 0.57 -5.45 -2.16
C GLU A 103 1.69 -6.20 -1.45
N ILE A 104 2.41 -5.49 -0.59
CA ILE A 104 3.44 -6.09 0.27
C ILE A 104 2.77 -6.41 1.59
N THR A 105 2.94 -7.65 2.06
CA THR A 105 2.40 -8.06 3.36
C THR A 105 3.01 -7.18 4.47
N PRO A 106 2.22 -6.64 5.42
CA PRO A 106 2.77 -5.86 6.53
C PRO A 106 3.90 -6.59 7.26
N LEU A 107 5.04 -5.91 7.42
CA LEU A 107 6.27 -6.49 7.99
C LEU A 107 6.51 -5.98 9.42
N LEU A 108 6.83 -6.88 10.35
CA LEU A 108 7.33 -6.54 11.68
C LEU A 108 8.83 -6.82 11.76
N LEU A 109 9.64 -5.75 11.73
CA LEU A 109 11.09 -5.85 11.80
C LEU A 109 11.56 -5.91 13.26
N LEU A 110 12.06 -7.06 13.69
CA LEU A 110 12.59 -7.27 15.05
C LEU A 110 14.12 -7.19 15.05
N GLY A 111 14.69 -6.53 16.05
CA GLY A 111 16.15 -6.49 16.24
C GLY A 111 16.60 -5.32 17.12
N PRO A 112 17.88 -5.30 17.52
CA PRO A 112 18.46 -4.27 18.39
C PRO A 112 18.24 -2.84 17.88
N PRO A 113 18.27 -1.82 18.76
CA PRO A 113 18.30 -0.43 18.34
C PRO A 113 19.53 -0.17 17.46
N GLY A 114 19.39 0.66 16.42
CA GLY A 114 20.49 1.02 15.53
C GLY A 114 20.80 0.03 14.38
N VAL A 115 20.17 -1.15 14.32
CA VAL A 115 20.42 -2.16 13.25
C VAL A 115 20.01 -1.71 11.83
N GLY A 116 19.33 -0.56 11.70
CA GLY A 116 18.96 0.01 10.41
C GLY A 116 17.50 -0.15 9.99
N LYS A 117 16.57 -0.59 10.86
CA LYS A 117 15.15 -0.80 10.52
C LYS A 117 14.48 0.38 9.80
N THR A 118 14.63 1.59 10.32
CA THR A 118 14.06 2.81 9.70
C THR A 118 14.76 3.16 8.39
N HIS A 119 16.05 2.86 8.28
CA HIS A 119 16.82 3.08 7.07
C HIS A 119 16.40 2.10 5.97
N PHE A 120 16.21 0.82 6.31
CA PHE A 120 15.63 -0.20 5.43
C PHE A 120 14.27 0.23 4.88
N ALA A 121 13.35 0.70 5.74
CA ALA A 121 12.03 1.16 5.29
C ALA A 121 12.11 2.31 4.28
N ARG A 122 13.09 3.22 4.44
CA ARG A 122 13.36 4.31 3.50
C ARG A 122 13.94 3.80 2.18
N ALA A 123 14.93 2.91 2.24
CA ALA A 123 15.54 2.33 1.05
C ALA A 123 14.49 1.57 0.21
N LEU A 124 13.61 0.83 0.89
CA LEU A 124 12.50 0.13 0.26
C LEU A 124 11.50 1.09 -0.41
N SER A 125 11.12 2.21 0.23
CA SER A 125 10.21 3.17 -0.42
C SER A 125 10.81 3.78 -1.69
N VAL A 126 12.12 4.07 -1.67
CA VAL A 126 12.87 4.56 -2.84
C VAL A 126 12.86 3.52 -3.97
N LEU A 127 13.14 2.25 -3.64
CA LEU A 127 13.12 1.13 -4.59
C LEU A 127 11.75 1.00 -5.28
N LEU A 128 10.67 1.12 -4.50
CA LEU A 128 9.30 0.97 -4.99
C LEU A 128 8.76 2.24 -5.68
N GLY A 129 9.49 3.35 -5.62
CA GLY A 129 9.01 4.64 -6.12
C GLY A 129 7.78 5.16 -5.37
N THR A 130 7.63 4.79 -4.09
CA THR A 130 6.50 5.19 -3.24
C THR A 130 6.92 6.24 -2.22
N GLY A 131 5.94 7.02 -1.74
CA GLY A 131 6.15 7.89 -0.59
C GLY A 131 6.34 7.07 0.70
N MET A 132 7.02 7.65 1.69
CA MET A 132 7.17 7.05 3.02
C MET A 132 6.58 7.96 4.09
N GLY A 133 5.64 7.43 4.87
CA GLY A 133 5.16 8.04 6.10
C GLY A 133 5.88 7.42 7.30
N PHE A 134 6.37 8.25 8.22
CA PHE A 134 6.98 7.80 9.47
C PHE A 134 6.12 8.22 10.66
N LEU A 135 5.62 7.22 11.40
CA LEU A 135 4.84 7.42 12.62
C LEU A 135 5.65 6.96 13.82
N SER A 136 6.07 7.91 14.66
CA SER A 136 6.81 7.62 15.88
C SER A 136 5.86 7.38 17.06
N MET A 137 5.86 6.15 17.58
CA MET A 137 4.98 5.75 18.69
C MET A 137 5.29 6.47 20.00
N SER A 138 6.54 6.88 20.23
CA SER A 138 6.93 7.60 21.45
C SER A 138 6.41 9.04 21.50
N SER A 139 6.09 9.63 20.35
CA SER A 139 5.60 11.01 20.21
C SER A 139 4.10 11.08 19.92
N MET A 140 3.41 9.95 19.80
CA MET A 140 1.97 9.91 19.52
C MET A 140 1.15 10.00 20.80
N THR A 141 0.53 11.16 21.03
CA THR A 141 -0.41 11.38 22.15
C THR A 141 -1.88 11.15 21.78
N ALA A 142 -2.21 10.90 20.50
CA ALA A 142 -3.58 10.66 20.03
C ALA A 142 -3.70 9.40 19.16
N GLY A 143 -4.44 8.39 19.65
CA GLY A 143 -4.65 7.10 18.97
C GLY A 143 -5.43 7.17 17.64
N TRP A 144 -6.15 8.26 17.40
CA TRP A 144 -6.98 8.48 16.19
C TRP A 144 -6.19 8.57 14.88
N VAL A 145 -4.89 8.88 14.95
CA VAL A 145 -4.00 8.96 13.77
C VAL A 145 -3.76 7.59 13.14
N LEU A 146 -3.82 6.50 13.93
CA LEU A 146 -3.65 5.14 13.44
C LEU A 146 -4.97 4.46 13.09
N SER A 147 -6.04 4.74 13.85
CA SER A 147 -7.36 4.13 13.62
C SER A 147 -8.14 4.78 12.47
N GLY A 148 -7.74 5.98 12.04
CA GLY A 148 -8.59 6.85 11.24
C GLY A 148 -9.76 7.40 12.05
N ALA A 149 -10.29 8.56 11.66
CA ALA A 149 -11.61 8.97 12.08
C ALA A 149 -12.61 8.21 11.19
N SER A 150 -13.25 7.18 11.73
CA SER A 150 -14.38 6.54 11.04
C SER A 150 -15.45 7.61 10.79
N SER A 151 -15.76 7.88 9.53
CA SER A 151 -16.96 8.58 9.07
C SER A 151 -17.55 7.79 7.91
#